data_AF-A0A6A1UZD2-F1
#
_entry.id   AF-A0A6A1UZD2-F1
#
_cell.length_a   1.000
_cell.length_b   1.000
_cell.length_c   1.000
_cell.angle_alpha   90.00
_cell.angle_beta   90.00
_cell.angle_gamma   90.00
#
_symmetry.space_group_name_H-M   'P 1'
#
loop_
_entity.id
_entity.type
_entity.pdbx_description
1 polymer ?
#
loop_
_entity_poly.entity_id
_entity_poly.type
_entity_poly.pdbx_seq_one_letter_code
_entity_poly.pdbx_strand_id
1 'polypeptide(L)'
;MSLISCPTPSSAFPTANEAMSQELYKKNYTNKDGVWTSEGAREIYILGKKSGYVRGLGHAVKPPPSSPLTTQSSDLQHQLAKARDEIEVMRFAREKDLQEFAKKQAEMEATLRDHREEQRVEQSASGWSRRSA
;
A
#
# COMPACT_ATOMS: atom_id res chain seq x y z
N MET A 1 -11.56 6.08 11.76
CA MET A 1 -11.43 6.45 10.34
C MET A 1 -11.61 7.97 10.22
N SER A 2 -10.94 8.56 9.23
CA SER A 2 -10.94 9.97 8.82
C SER A 2 -9.89 10.84 9.54
N LEU A 3 -8.73 11.19 8.96
CA LEU A 3 -8.45 11.97 7.72
C LEU A 3 -9.18 13.33 7.76
N ILE A 4 -8.60 14.53 7.60
CA ILE A 4 -7.32 15.09 7.10
C ILE A 4 -7.32 16.56 7.59
N SER A 5 -6.17 17.21 7.82
CA SER A 5 -5.91 18.53 7.19
C SER A 5 -4.48 19.02 7.45
N CYS A 6 -3.66 19.05 6.40
CA CYS A 6 -2.45 19.87 6.37
C CYS A 6 -2.88 21.33 6.17
N PRO A 7 -2.47 22.28 7.03
CA PRO A 7 -2.83 23.67 6.84
C PRO A 7 -1.95 24.31 5.77
N THR A 8 -2.60 24.97 4.81
CA THR A 8 -1.98 25.86 3.83
C THR A 8 -1.24 27.01 4.53
N PRO A 9 -0.02 27.39 4.09
CA PRO A 9 0.74 28.45 4.73
C PRO A 9 0.15 29.81 4.35
N SER A 10 -0.57 30.42 5.30
CA SER A 10 -1.06 31.79 5.19
C SER A 10 0.12 32.76 5.34
N SER A 11 0.21 33.70 4.41
CA SER A 11 1.15 34.80 4.37
C SER A 11 0.90 35.77 5.53
N ALA A 12 1.52 35.54 6.67
CA ALA A 12 1.68 36.57 7.71
C ALA A 12 2.81 36.15 8.65
N PHE A 13 3.83 37.00 8.77
CA PHE A 13 4.85 37.09 9.84
C PHE A 13 5.22 35.79 10.58
N PRO A 14 6.50 35.34 10.57
CA PRO A 14 6.88 34.13 11.30
C PRO A 14 6.59 34.33 12.78
N THR A 15 5.51 33.70 13.22
CA THR A 15 5.03 33.74 14.61
C THR A 15 6.08 32.99 15.42
N ALA A 16 6.40 33.44 16.63
CA ALA A 16 7.51 32.96 17.48
C ALA A 16 7.70 31.42 17.55
N ASN A 17 6.65 30.64 17.27
CA ASN A 17 6.68 29.19 17.13
C ASN A 17 7.56 28.66 15.98
N GLU A 18 7.59 29.35 14.83
CA GLU A 18 8.41 28.95 13.67
C GLU A 18 9.90 29.25 13.89
N ALA A 19 10.20 30.38 14.55
CA ALA A 19 11.56 30.72 14.98
C ALA A 19 12.08 29.73 16.02
N MET A 20 11.25 29.33 16.99
CA MET A 20 11.59 28.31 17.98
C MET A 20 11.87 26.95 17.33
N SER A 21 11.10 26.57 16.31
CA SER A 21 11.31 25.32 15.57
C SER A 21 12.64 25.30 14.82
N GLN A 22 13.04 26.42 14.21
CA GLN A 22 14.34 26.53 13.53
C GLN A 22 15.53 26.54 14.49
N GLU A 23 15.40 27.23 15.63
CA GLU A 23 16.44 27.25 16.66
C GLU A 23 16.63 25.88 17.32
N LEU A 24 15.54 25.14 17.56
CA LEU A 24 15.60 23.75 18.04
C LEU A 24 16.25 22.83 17.00
N TYR A 25 15.89 22.99 15.72
CA TYR A 25 16.52 22.23 14.64
C TYR A 25 18.02 22.49 14.57
N LYS A 26 18.46 23.75 14.59
CA LYS A 26 19.88 24.10 14.62
C LYS A 26 20.60 23.48 15.82
N LYS A 27 20.04 23.59 17.03
CA LYS A 27 20.63 23.04 18.27
C LYS A 27 20.81 21.52 18.22
N ASN A 28 19.91 20.78 17.58
CA ASN A 28 20.00 19.32 17.47
C ASN A 28 21.07 18.84 16.48
N TYR A 29 21.47 19.68 15.53
CA TYR A 29 22.42 19.32 14.47
C TYR A 29 23.75 20.08 14.55
N THR A 30 24.03 20.74 15.68
CA THR A 30 25.32 21.36 15.99
C THR A 30 25.95 20.77 17.24
N ASN A 31 27.26 20.58 17.25
CA ASN A 31 28.02 20.18 18.44
C ASN A 31 28.12 21.34 19.45
N LYS A 32 28.65 21.09 20.66
CA LYS A 32 28.89 22.08 21.72
C LYS A 32 29.70 23.30 21.27
N ASP A 33 30.54 23.13 20.24
CA ASP A 33 31.37 24.19 19.65
C ASP A 33 30.63 24.97 18.55
N GLY A 34 29.33 24.70 18.33
CA GLY A 34 28.49 25.35 17.30
C GLY A 34 28.72 24.84 15.88
N VAL A 35 29.53 23.79 15.70
CA VAL A 35 29.85 23.20 14.40
C VAL A 35 28.77 22.21 13.98
N TRP A 36 28.28 22.32 12.73
CA TRP A 36 27.29 21.41 12.17
C TRP A 36 27.83 19.98 12.06
N THR A 37 27.06 19.02 12.57
CA THR A 37 27.43 17.60 12.57
C THR A 37 27.22 16.94 11.21
N SER A 38 26.46 17.58 10.31
CA SER A 38 26.18 17.09 8.96
C SER A 38 26.10 18.22 7.94
N GLU A 39 26.65 17.99 6.76
CA GLU A 39 26.56 18.87 5.59
C GLU A 39 25.14 19.01 5.05
N GLY A 40 24.38 17.92 5.04
CA GLY A 40 22.97 17.97 4.61
C GLY A 40 22.11 18.81 5.56
N ALA A 41 22.36 18.74 6.87
CA ALA A 41 21.58 19.49 7.86
C ALA A 41 21.82 21.01 7.76
N ARG A 42 23.07 21.44 7.52
CA ARG A 42 23.39 22.86 7.29
C ARG A 42 22.75 23.40 6.02
N GLU A 43 22.75 22.62 4.95
CA GLU A 43 22.15 23.02 3.67
C GLU A 43 20.64 23.17 3.77
N ILE A 44 19.94 22.21 4.39
CA ILE A 44 18.50 22.27 4.59
C ILE A 44 18.12 23.52 5.42
N TYR A 45 18.87 23.81 6.48
CA TYR A 45 18.65 25.00 7.31
C TYR A 45 18.86 26.31 6.52
N ILE A 46 19.92 26.39 5.71
CA ILE A 46 20.23 27.59 4.90
C ILE A 46 19.22 27.77 3.76
N LEU A 47 18.81 26.69 3.12
CA LEU A 47 17.81 26.71 2.04
C LEU A 47 16.43 27.08 2.58
N GLY A 48 16.04 26.55 3.74
CA GLY A 48 14.82 26.97 4.45
C GLY A 48 14.82 28.46 4.81
N LYS A 49 15.99 29.03 5.15
CA LYS A 49 16.17 30.48 5.37
C LYS A 49 16.18 31.32 4.07
N LYS A 50 16.42 30.71 2.90
CA LYS A 50 16.61 31.38 1.60
C LYS A 50 15.46 31.18 0.60
N SER A 51 14.32 30.61 0.98
CA SER A 51 13.23 30.22 0.04
C SER A 51 12.48 31.39 -0.66
N GLY A 52 12.98 32.62 -0.58
CA GLY A 52 12.45 33.80 -1.28
C GLY A 52 13.05 34.08 -2.66
N TYR A 53 14.00 33.29 -3.16
CA TYR A 53 14.52 33.46 -4.51
C TYR A 53 13.68 32.67 -5.52
N VAL A 54 13.23 33.34 -6.58
CA VAL A 54 12.39 32.88 -7.72
C VAL A 54 10.88 33.11 -7.55
N ARG A 55 10.47 34.37 -7.74
CA ARG A 55 9.12 34.70 -8.20
C ARG A 55 9.22 35.75 -9.30
N GLY A 56 9.43 35.32 -10.56
CA GLY A 56 9.54 36.25 -11.68
C GLY A 56 10.09 35.73 -13.02
N LEU A 57 9.62 34.58 -13.53
CA LEU A 57 9.87 34.19 -14.93
C LEU A 57 8.53 33.95 -15.65
N GLY A 58 7.82 35.05 -15.89
CA GLY A 58 6.65 35.07 -16.75
C GLY A 58 7.05 35.20 -18.21
N HIS A 59 7.12 34.08 -18.93
CA HIS A 59 6.92 34.03 -20.37
C HIS A 59 6.18 32.74 -20.71
N ALA A 60 4.97 32.86 -21.25
CA ALA A 60 4.20 31.74 -21.78
C ALA A 60 4.96 31.15 -22.98
N VAL A 61 5.72 30.10 -22.74
CA VAL A 61 6.26 29.23 -23.78
C VAL A 61 5.08 28.51 -24.40
N LYS A 62 4.74 28.82 -25.65
CA LYS A 62 3.84 27.95 -26.43
C LYS A 62 4.46 26.54 -26.43
N PRO A 63 3.73 25.50 -26.01
CA PRO A 63 4.29 24.16 -26.00
C PRO A 63 4.67 23.77 -27.44
N PRO A 64 5.84 23.16 -27.66
CA PRO A 64 6.20 22.61 -28.97
C PRO A 64 5.17 21.54 -29.38
N PRO A 65 4.97 21.32 -30.69
CA PRO A 65 4.09 20.25 -31.16
C PRO A 65 4.56 18.92 -30.59
N SER A 66 3.61 18.18 -30.00
CA SER A 66 3.73 16.84 -29.40
C SER A 66 4.99 16.06 -29.80
N SER A 67 5.93 15.97 -28.87
CA SER A 67 7.09 15.08 -28.93
C SER A 67 6.68 13.60 -29.12
N PRO A 68 7.54 12.74 -29.70
CA PRO A 68 7.30 11.28 -29.88
C PRO A 68 7.06 10.48 -28.58
N LEU A 69 7.11 11.13 -27.43
CA LEU A 69 6.81 10.57 -26.10
C LEU A 69 5.35 10.11 -25.96
N THR A 70 4.41 10.72 -26.70
CA THR A 70 2.98 10.37 -26.66
C THR A 70 2.69 9.02 -27.32
N THR A 71 3.43 8.64 -28.36
CA THR A 71 3.31 7.31 -29.00
C THR A 71 3.89 6.21 -28.11
N GLN A 72 5.06 6.44 -27.50
CA GLN A 72 5.64 5.48 -26.55
C GLN A 72 4.76 5.26 -25.30
N SER A 73 4.07 6.32 -24.85
CA SER A 73 3.11 6.23 -23.75
C SER A 73 1.89 5.36 -24.10
N SER A 74 1.39 5.46 -25.34
CA SER A 74 0.26 4.67 -25.82
C SER A 74 0.57 3.18 -25.84
N ASP A 75 1.75 2.80 -26.33
CA ASP A 75 2.16 1.40 -26.45
C ASP A 75 2.36 0.75 -25.08
N LEU A 76 2.96 1.47 -24.13
CA LEU A 76 3.09 1.01 -22.75
C LEU A 76 1.73 0.85 -22.05
N GLN A 77 0.79 1.76 -22.29
CA GLN A 77 -0.57 1.63 -21.74
C GLN A 77 -1.30 0.40 -22.28
N HIS A 78 -1.19 0.12 -23.58
CA HIS A 78 -1.75 -1.10 -24.18
C HIS A 78 -1.09 -2.37 -23.63
N GLN A 79 0.22 -2.38 -23.48
CA GLN A 79 0.93 -3.52 -22.88
C GLN A 79 0.51 -3.77 -21.43
N LEU A 80 0.32 -2.71 -20.64
CA LEU A 80 -0.16 -2.81 -19.27
C LEU A 80 -1.60 -3.32 -19.20
N ALA A 81 -2.48 -2.88 -20.10
CA ALA A 81 -3.85 -3.39 -20.19
C ALA A 81 -3.83 -4.89 -20.53
N LYS A 82 -3.08 -5.29 -21.55
CA LYS A 82 -2.94 -6.70 -21.96
C LYS A 82 -2.41 -7.59 -20.83
N ALA A 83 -1.37 -7.14 -20.13
CA ALA A 83 -0.78 -7.89 -19.02
C ALA A 83 -1.76 -8.04 -17.85
N ARG A 84 -2.62 -7.04 -17.59
CA ARG A 84 -3.67 -7.14 -16.58
C ARG A 84 -4.71 -8.19 -16.96
N ASP A 85 -5.19 -8.17 -18.20
CA ASP A 85 -6.17 -9.15 -18.68
C ASP A 85 -5.60 -10.57 -18.61
N GLU A 86 -4.33 -10.78 -19.01
CA GLU A 86 -3.66 -12.09 -18.90
C GLU A 86 -3.53 -12.56 -17.43
N ILE A 87 -3.17 -11.67 -16.51
CA ILE A 87 -3.12 -11.98 -15.08
C ILE A 87 -4.50 -12.38 -14.55
N GLU A 88 -5.55 -11.70 -15.01
CA GLU A 88 -6.92 -11.99 -14.59
C GLU A 88 -7.40 -13.36 -15.08
N VAL A 89 -7.06 -13.74 -16.33
CA VAL A 89 -7.32 -15.07 -16.87
C VAL A 89 -6.61 -16.16 -16.05
N MET A 90 -5.33 -15.98 -15.74
CA MET A 90 -4.57 -16.94 -14.95
C MET A 90 -5.11 -17.06 -13.52
N ARG A 91 -5.51 -15.93 -12.92
CA ARG A 91 -6.13 -15.92 -11.59
C ARG A 91 -7.45 -16.67 -11.59
N PHE A 92 -8.30 -16.46 -12.60
CA PHE A 92 -9.56 -17.19 -12.73
C PHE A 92 -9.34 -18.71 -12.83
N ALA A 93 -8.40 -19.14 -13.68
CA ALA A 93 -8.05 -20.55 -13.81
C ALA A 93 -7.57 -21.14 -12.47
N ARG A 94 -6.65 -20.45 -11.79
CA ARG A 94 -6.12 -20.88 -10.49
C ARG A 94 -7.18 -20.92 -9.40
N GLU A 95 -8.07 -19.92 -9.36
CA GLU A 95 -9.13 -19.84 -8.35
C GLU A 95 -10.12 -21.00 -8.53
N LYS A 96 -10.48 -21.33 -9.77
CA LYS A 96 -11.31 -22.50 -10.08
C LYS A 96 -10.66 -23.79 -9.57
N ASP A 97 -9.38 -23.99 -9.83
CA ASP A 97 -8.68 -25.21 -9.40
C ASP A 97 -8.61 -25.32 -7.87
N LEU A 98 -8.45 -24.19 -7.17
CA LEU A 98 -8.54 -24.14 -5.70
C LEU A 98 -9.94 -24.48 -5.21
N GLN A 99 -10.98 -23.97 -5.86
CA GLN A 99 -12.36 -24.30 -5.53
C GLN A 99 -12.65 -25.80 -5.72
N GLU A 100 -12.16 -26.39 -6.81
CA GLU A 100 -12.26 -27.84 -7.05
C GLU A 100 -11.52 -28.66 -5.99
N PHE A 101 -10.34 -28.21 -5.56
CA PHE A 101 -9.58 -28.87 -4.50
C PHE A 101 -10.30 -28.80 -3.15
N ALA A 102 -10.85 -27.63 -2.79
CA ALA A 102 -11.64 -27.45 -1.57
C ALA A 102 -12.90 -28.32 -1.59
N LYS A 103 -13.58 -28.41 -2.74
CA LYS A 103 -14.73 -29.30 -2.92
C LYS A 103 -14.34 -30.77 -2.72
N LYS A 104 -13.24 -31.23 -3.33
CA LYS A 104 -12.74 -32.60 -3.15
C LYS A 104 -12.35 -32.90 -1.70
N GLN A 105 -11.77 -31.92 -1.00
CA GLN A 105 -11.52 -32.06 0.43
C GLN A 105 -12.81 -32.23 1.23
N ALA A 106 -13.83 -31.41 0.97
CA ALA A 106 -15.11 -31.51 1.65
C ALA A 106 -15.83 -32.84 1.36
N GLU A 107 -15.78 -33.32 0.12
CA GLU A 107 -16.31 -34.64 -0.25
C GLU A 107 -15.59 -35.77 0.48
N MET A 108 -14.25 -35.76 0.53
CA MET A 108 -13.51 -36.76 1.31
C MET A 108 -13.88 -36.69 2.79
N GLU A 109 -13.97 -35.50 3.38
CA GLU A 109 -14.35 -35.36 4.78
C GLU A 109 -15.78 -35.87 5.04
N ALA A 110 -16.71 -35.60 4.13
CA ALA A 110 -18.08 -36.12 4.22
C ALA A 110 -18.09 -37.66 4.20
N THR A 111 -17.36 -38.30 3.27
CA THR A 111 -17.31 -39.78 3.22
C THR A 111 -16.73 -40.39 4.49
N LEU A 112 -15.71 -39.78 5.08
CA LEU A 112 -15.13 -40.24 6.35
C LEU A 112 -16.10 -40.05 7.52
N ARG A 113 -16.86 -38.94 7.53
CA ARG A 113 -17.89 -38.70 8.55
C ARG A 113 -19.04 -39.68 8.42
N ASP A 114 -19.53 -39.93 7.21
CA ASP A 114 -20.59 -40.89 6.95
C ASP A 114 -20.18 -42.29 7.41
N HIS A 115 -18.98 -42.73 7.01
CA HIS A 115 -18.47 -44.03 7.43
C HIS A 115 -18.32 -44.14 8.96
N ARG A 116 -17.92 -43.05 9.63
CA ARG A 116 -17.82 -42.99 11.10
C ARG A 116 -19.20 -43.02 11.77
N GLU A 117 -20.20 -42.37 11.20
CA GLU A 117 -21.57 -42.41 11.72
C GLU A 117 -22.20 -43.79 11.52
N GLU A 118 -22.01 -44.43 10.37
CA GLU A 118 -22.48 -45.80 10.11
C GLU A 118 -21.94 -46.77 11.17
N GLN A 119 -20.63 -46.72 11.45
CA GLN A 119 -20.04 -47.53 12.52
C GLN A 119 -20.63 -47.21 13.90
N ARG A 120 -20.93 -45.94 14.19
CA ARG A 120 -21.57 -45.55 15.46
C ARG A 120 -23.00 -46.06 15.55
N VAL A 121 -23.77 -45.97 14.46
CA VAL A 121 -25.16 -46.44 14.38
C VAL A 121 -25.21 -47.96 14.53
N GLU A 122 -24.33 -48.70 13.85
CA GLU A 122 -24.24 -50.16 13.95
C GLU A 122 -23.87 -50.63 15.36
N GLN A 123 -22.91 -49.95 16.02
CA GLN A 123 -22.60 -50.19 17.43
C GLN A 123 -23.77 -49.86 18.36
N SER A 124 -24.49 -48.77 18.09
CA SER A 124 -25.68 -48.41 18.89
C SER A 124 -26.82 -49.40 18.69
N ALA A 125 -27.06 -49.88 17.47
CA ALA A 125 -28.09 -50.85 17.13
C ALA A 125 -27.82 -52.20 17.78
N SER A 126 -26.57 -52.68 17.73
CA SER A 126 -26.15 -53.90 18.43
C SER A 126 -26.21 -53.76 19.96
N GLY A 127 -25.91 -52.58 20.50
CA GLY A 127 -26.05 -52.27 21.93
C GLY A 127 -27.51 -52.17 22.41
N TRP A 128 -28.43 -51.75 21.55
CA TRP A 128 -29.87 -51.73 21.83
C TRP A 128 -30.46 -53.14 21.76
N SER A 129 -30.06 -53.94 20.76
CA SER A 129 -30.52 -55.33 20.63
C SER A 129 -30.18 -56.19 21.85
N ARG A 130 -29.00 -56.02 22.46
CA ARG A 130 -28.63 -56.74 23.71
C ARG A 130 -29.38 -56.27 24.95
N ARG A 131 -29.96 -55.06 24.90
CA ARG A 131 -30.69 -54.46 26.03
C ARG A 131 -32.17 -54.81 26.02
N SER A 132 -32.67 -55.35 24.90
CA SER A 132 -34.06 -55.74 24.67
C SER A 132 -34.30 -57.26 24.68
N ALA A 133 -33.27 -58.07 24.89
CA ALA A 133 -33.34 -59.53 25.07
C ALA A 133 -33.12 -59.89 26.54
#